data_AF-A0A6J6NI48-F1
#
_entry.id   AF-A0A6J6NI48-F1
#
_cell.length_a   1.000
_cell.length_b   1.000
_cell.length_c   1.000
_cell.angle_alpha   90.00
_cell.angle_beta   90.00
_cell.angle_gamma   90.00
#
_symmetry.space_group_name_H-M   'P 1'
#
loop_
_entity.id
_entity.type
_entity.pdbx_description
1 polymer ?
#
loop_
_entity_poly.entity_id
_entity_poly.type
_entity_poly.pdbx_seq_one_letter_code
_entity_poly.pdbx_strand_id
1 'polypeptide(L)'
;MRKQLSILALIAFLVTGNFLAPASATTAFNVNLADHFGGIPQDNLSYITTGQGNNGSESLCTGWDDPKCSNSLTAYVILPVCKGATEANCVEALSITTSKVPQSKAVFVKTIGTQSFAANVNQELPAGSNWSLFEVPALAVAGEVSKYSVKVKVDFQKIPIIGLKPKAFSATVVPYASGTTSMRDIAMYEWVNPLGVPTVSGNQGDSKCVWTENGTCGVEVAFPKDAKVKLTIHLGNYLTSWLHGRLTEPTVDITAITQTQNRLTVEAAPVLTPSASALISSTEVSPEISNNFRDPSGYLPPGEISMMTTASSDGALRNFLGFEKFFANKATSLTDTWSFRSINPAEVMSSGFAGFAGFGSTSDSTGLGSSAAKCLPQASSILGAIAGANSTTALIGMVTTNALTYESGPPKFEDGYLNYKVAGVHSNPDGSDFIGKYDLVMDGAIARCLYGFGAKVPVSATVSIVSTEAGSRVQSTLFKDDGQWIRLGAYGFTFSSPTLKIKLAQGGAADPAKVAVKEESPTAPEKQAPKEEAVATTTKAAAPVEVKKIATKSISCLKGKIIRKISGTNPKCPAGFKKK
;
A
#
# COMPACT_ATOMS: atom_id res chain seq x y z
N MET A 1 -12.78 -50.99 87.01
CA MET A 1 -11.41 -50.80 86.49
C MET A 1 -11.29 -49.36 86.00
N ARG A 2 -10.34 -48.62 86.56
CA ARG A 2 -10.08 -47.19 86.30
C ARG A 2 -9.46 -46.98 84.92
N LYS A 3 -9.83 -45.88 84.26
CA LYS A 3 -8.98 -44.97 83.45
C LYS A 3 -9.85 -43.74 83.12
N GLN A 4 -9.86 -42.68 83.93
CA GLN A 4 -9.01 -41.48 83.79
C GLN A 4 -8.53 -41.23 82.34
N LEU A 5 -9.16 -40.29 81.63
CA LEU A 5 -8.93 -38.83 81.59
C LEU A 5 -7.75 -38.46 80.68
N SER A 6 -8.00 -37.75 79.58
CA SER A 6 -7.62 -36.34 79.46
C SER A 6 -8.06 -35.71 78.13
N ILE A 7 -8.69 -34.56 78.31
CA ILE A 7 -9.10 -33.49 77.39
C ILE A 7 -8.01 -33.13 76.38
N LEU A 8 -8.38 -32.83 75.13
CA LEU A 8 -7.72 -31.74 74.40
C LEU A 8 -8.67 -31.06 73.40
N ALA A 9 -8.60 -29.74 73.42
CA ALA A 9 -9.53 -28.79 72.85
C ALA A 9 -9.44 -28.68 71.32
N LEU A 10 -10.58 -28.27 70.75
CA LEU A 10 -10.80 -27.85 69.38
C LEU A 10 -9.91 -26.65 69.03
N ILE A 11 -8.96 -26.83 68.09
CA ILE A 11 -8.30 -25.73 67.39
C ILE A 11 -8.65 -25.87 65.91
N ALA A 12 -9.43 -24.91 65.42
CA ALA A 12 -9.70 -24.72 64.00
C ALA A 12 -8.40 -24.36 63.29
N PHE A 13 -7.84 -25.30 62.52
CA PHE A 13 -6.86 -24.98 61.49
C PHE A 13 -7.63 -24.62 60.20
N LEU A 14 -7.62 -23.33 59.87
CA LEU A 14 -7.83 -22.84 58.51
C LEU A 14 -6.76 -23.49 57.63
N VAL A 15 -7.12 -24.56 56.93
CA VAL A 15 -6.36 -25.04 55.80
C VAL A 15 -6.63 -24.06 54.67
N THR A 16 -5.71 -23.11 54.49
CA THR A 16 -5.56 -22.36 53.25
C THR A 16 -5.24 -23.36 52.14
N GLY A 17 -6.28 -23.93 51.55
CA GLY A 17 -6.16 -24.55 50.24
C GLY A 17 -5.77 -23.46 49.27
N ASN A 18 -4.51 -23.44 48.86
CA ASN A 18 -4.05 -22.72 47.68
C ASN A 18 -4.82 -23.26 46.46
N PHE A 19 -6.04 -22.78 46.26
CA PHE A 19 -6.58 -22.66 44.92
C PHE A 19 -5.75 -21.57 44.25
N LEU A 20 -4.60 -21.96 43.70
CA LEU A 20 -4.08 -21.28 42.54
C LEU A 20 -5.18 -21.46 41.48
N ALA A 21 -6.08 -20.49 41.39
CA ALA A 21 -6.82 -20.27 40.16
C ALA A 21 -5.78 -20.30 39.04
N PRO A 22 -6.02 -21.03 37.93
CA PRO A 22 -5.13 -20.90 36.78
C PRO A 22 -5.07 -19.41 36.50
N ALA A 23 -3.87 -18.81 36.56
CA ALA A 23 -3.68 -17.43 36.15
C ALA A 23 -4.37 -17.32 34.79
N SER A 24 -5.48 -16.57 34.73
CA SER A 24 -6.24 -16.44 33.49
C SER A 24 -5.25 -15.92 32.47
N ALA A 25 -4.86 -16.75 31.51
CA ALA A 25 -3.87 -16.38 30.52
C ALA A 25 -4.44 -15.14 29.81
N THR A 26 -3.85 -13.98 30.07
CA THR A 26 -4.32 -12.70 29.56
C THR A 26 -4.20 -12.73 28.04
N THR A 27 -5.32 -12.52 27.35
CA THR A 27 -5.32 -12.42 25.89
C THR A 27 -4.71 -11.08 25.47
N ALA A 28 -3.84 -11.11 24.46
CA ALA A 28 -3.29 -9.92 23.84
C ALA A 28 -3.39 -10.02 22.32
N PHE A 29 -3.46 -8.87 21.64
CA PHE A 29 -3.43 -8.77 20.18
C PHE A 29 -2.04 -8.30 19.76
N ASN A 30 -1.35 -9.12 18.97
CA ASN A 30 -0.06 -8.80 18.37
C ASN A 30 -0.28 -8.33 16.93
N VAL A 31 -0.44 -7.02 16.77
CA VAL A 31 -0.78 -6.38 15.50
C VAL A 31 0.50 -5.99 14.77
N ASN A 32 0.62 -6.41 13.50
CA ASN A 32 1.78 -6.16 12.66
C ASN A 32 1.32 -5.70 11.26
N LEU A 33 1.76 -4.51 10.85
CA LEU A 33 1.54 -3.94 9.53
C LEU A 33 2.88 -3.74 8.84
N ALA A 34 3.09 -4.39 7.70
CA ALA A 34 4.32 -4.29 6.90
C ALA A 34 4.03 -4.61 5.42
N ASP A 35 4.85 -4.13 4.48
CA ASP A 35 4.63 -4.38 3.04
C ASP A 35 4.89 -5.82 2.60
N HIS A 36 5.69 -6.55 3.35
CA HIS A 36 5.88 -7.97 3.14
C HIS A 36 6.23 -8.68 4.45
N PHE A 37 5.86 -9.95 4.48
CA PHE A 37 6.23 -10.87 5.54
C PHE A 37 7.02 -12.03 4.90
N GLY A 38 8.23 -12.27 5.37
CA GLY A 38 9.02 -13.42 4.94
C GLY A 38 8.37 -14.73 5.37
N GLY A 39 8.63 -15.81 4.63
CA GLY A 39 8.22 -17.16 5.02
C GLY A 39 6.71 -17.46 4.98
N ILE A 40 5.88 -16.59 4.39
CA ILE A 40 4.44 -16.86 4.19
C ILE A 40 4.23 -17.63 2.88
N PRO A 41 3.79 -18.90 2.90
CA PRO A 41 3.68 -19.71 1.67
C PRO A 41 2.66 -19.18 0.66
N GLN A 42 1.51 -18.67 1.13
CA GLN A 42 0.42 -18.17 0.29
C GLN A 42 0.87 -17.02 -0.62
N ASP A 43 1.80 -16.20 -0.15
CA ASP A 43 2.35 -15.09 -0.92
C ASP A 43 3.49 -15.50 -1.85
N ASN A 44 4.09 -16.65 -1.61
CA ASN A 44 5.38 -17.03 -2.18
C ASN A 44 5.36 -18.27 -3.07
N LEU A 45 4.19 -18.89 -3.28
CA LEU A 45 4.04 -20.09 -4.10
C LEU A 45 2.95 -19.94 -5.15
N SER A 46 3.12 -20.67 -6.26
CA SER A 46 2.02 -20.93 -7.19
C SER A 46 1.22 -22.15 -6.74
N TYR A 47 -0.10 -22.01 -6.70
CA TYR A 47 -1.00 -23.11 -6.36
C TYR A 47 -2.41 -22.83 -6.87
N ILE A 48 -3.21 -23.88 -6.97
CA ILE A 48 -4.60 -23.81 -7.40
C ILE A 48 -5.46 -24.42 -6.29
N THR A 49 -6.57 -23.79 -5.99
CA THR A 49 -7.57 -24.29 -5.05
C THR A 49 -8.95 -24.35 -5.67
N THR A 50 -9.87 -25.06 -5.02
CA THR A 50 -11.30 -25.04 -5.34
C THR A 50 -11.96 -23.66 -5.16
N GLY A 51 -11.23 -22.68 -4.59
CA GLY A 51 -11.83 -21.51 -3.97
C GLY A 51 -12.56 -21.86 -2.67
N GLN A 52 -12.79 -20.85 -1.84
CA GLN A 52 -13.43 -21.01 -0.54
C GLN A 52 -14.95 -21.22 -0.71
N GLY A 53 -15.45 -22.36 -0.23
CA GLY A 53 -16.88 -22.65 -0.16
C GLY A 53 -17.59 -21.84 0.93
N ASN A 54 -18.93 -21.88 0.94
CA ASN A 54 -19.76 -21.10 1.89
C ASN A 54 -19.51 -21.46 3.37
N ASN A 55 -19.08 -22.68 3.66
CA ASN A 55 -18.70 -23.15 4.99
C ASN A 55 -17.21 -22.92 5.30
N GLY A 56 -16.48 -22.22 4.41
CA GLY A 56 -15.05 -22.04 4.49
C GLY A 56 -14.22 -23.18 3.91
N SER A 57 -14.83 -24.21 3.32
CA SER A 57 -14.09 -25.37 2.83
C SER A 57 -13.26 -25.05 1.59
N GLU A 58 -12.02 -25.54 1.55
CA GLU A 58 -11.11 -25.36 0.41
C GLU A 58 -10.23 -26.60 0.23
N SER A 59 -9.84 -26.91 -1.00
CA SER A 59 -8.95 -28.03 -1.32
C SER A 59 -7.95 -27.64 -2.41
N LEU A 60 -6.80 -28.32 -2.45
CA LEU A 60 -5.77 -28.10 -3.46
C LEU A 60 -6.13 -28.85 -4.75
N CYS A 61 -5.85 -28.23 -5.89
CA CYS A 61 -5.96 -28.83 -7.21
C CYS A 61 -4.57 -29.16 -7.75
N THR A 62 -4.43 -30.27 -8.45
CA THR A 62 -3.19 -30.59 -9.19
C THR A 62 -3.05 -29.79 -10.49
N GLY A 63 -4.13 -29.20 -10.97
CA GLY A 63 -4.18 -28.46 -12.23
C GLY A 63 -5.61 -28.00 -12.56
N TRP A 64 -5.77 -27.41 -13.74
CA TRP A 64 -7.09 -26.97 -14.23
C TRP A 64 -8.11 -28.12 -14.35
N ASP A 65 -7.66 -29.26 -14.88
CA ASP A 65 -8.51 -30.42 -15.17
C ASP A 65 -8.72 -31.34 -13.97
N ASP A 66 -8.29 -30.93 -12.77
CA ASP A 66 -8.57 -31.68 -11.54
C ASP A 66 -10.08 -31.72 -11.29
N PRO A 67 -10.72 -32.91 -11.17
CA PRO A 67 -12.15 -33.04 -10.94
C PRO A 67 -12.66 -32.26 -9.73
N LYS A 68 -11.82 -32.09 -8.68
CA LYS A 68 -12.16 -31.29 -7.49
C LYS A 68 -12.46 -29.82 -7.85
N CYS A 69 -11.82 -29.29 -8.88
CA CYS A 69 -11.82 -27.87 -9.26
C CYS A 69 -12.63 -27.60 -10.53
N SER A 70 -13.41 -28.60 -10.97
CA SER A 70 -14.29 -28.54 -12.13
C SER A 70 -15.32 -27.41 -12.06
N ASN A 71 -15.87 -27.13 -10.87
CA ASN A 71 -16.95 -26.14 -10.69
C ASN A 71 -16.46 -24.75 -10.23
N SER A 72 -15.42 -24.70 -9.41
CA SER A 72 -14.84 -23.47 -8.88
C SER A 72 -13.33 -23.65 -8.76
N LEU A 73 -12.60 -22.60 -9.13
CA LEU A 73 -11.15 -22.61 -9.18
C LEU A 73 -10.61 -21.22 -8.86
N THR A 74 -9.66 -21.15 -7.93
CA THR A 74 -8.81 -19.96 -7.72
C THR A 74 -7.37 -20.38 -7.97
N ALA A 75 -6.68 -19.70 -8.88
CA ALA A 75 -5.28 -19.96 -9.18
C ALA A 75 -4.42 -18.78 -8.76
N TYR A 76 -3.43 -19.04 -7.92
CA TYR A 76 -2.41 -18.09 -7.51
C TYR A 76 -1.17 -18.40 -8.34
N VAL A 77 -0.79 -17.50 -9.25
CA VAL A 77 0.19 -17.80 -10.30
C VAL A 77 1.37 -16.86 -10.20
N ILE A 78 2.54 -17.37 -9.83
CA ILE A 78 3.79 -16.67 -10.05
C ILE A 78 4.22 -16.93 -11.49
N LEU A 79 4.37 -15.86 -12.27
CA LEU A 79 4.67 -15.93 -13.70
C LEU A 79 6.12 -16.41 -13.93
N PRO A 80 6.36 -17.27 -14.94
CA PRO A 80 7.70 -17.70 -15.33
C PRO A 80 8.49 -16.59 -16.02
N VAL A 81 9.79 -16.83 -16.28
CA VAL A 81 10.59 -15.99 -17.20
C VAL A 81 10.26 -16.32 -18.65
N CYS A 82 10.18 -15.30 -19.50
CA CYS A 82 9.89 -15.46 -20.92
C CYS A 82 11.00 -16.25 -21.64
N LYS A 83 10.61 -17.26 -22.40
CA LYS A 83 11.41 -18.03 -23.36
C LYS A 83 11.40 -17.40 -24.75
N GLY A 84 10.44 -16.53 -25.06
CA GLY A 84 10.31 -15.85 -26.34
C GLY A 84 9.67 -14.46 -26.27
N ALA A 85 9.87 -13.65 -27.31
CA ALA A 85 9.44 -12.26 -27.36
C ALA A 85 7.91 -12.06 -27.37
N THR A 86 7.15 -13.09 -27.75
CA THR A 86 5.68 -13.06 -27.82
C THR A 86 5.02 -13.98 -26.79
N GLU A 87 5.80 -14.56 -25.87
CA GLU A 87 5.23 -15.43 -24.83
C GLU A 87 4.34 -14.61 -23.90
N ALA A 88 3.18 -15.15 -23.58
CA ALA A 88 2.20 -14.51 -22.70
C ALA A 88 2.57 -14.70 -21.23
N ASN A 89 2.17 -13.74 -20.38
CA ASN A 89 2.18 -13.90 -18.92
C ASN A 89 3.54 -14.36 -18.35
N CYS A 90 4.60 -13.56 -18.57
CA CYS A 90 5.96 -13.91 -18.15
C CYS A 90 6.81 -12.67 -17.86
N VAL A 91 7.91 -12.85 -17.11
CA VAL A 91 8.92 -11.82 -16.84
C VAL A 91 9.90 -11.76 -18.01
N GLU A 92 9.97 -10.64 -18.71
CA GLU A 92 10.84 -10.48 -19.88
C GLU A 92 12.26 -10.09 -19.48
N ALA A 93 12.40 -9.04 -18.66
CA ALA A 93 13.71 -8.48 -18.37
C ALA A 93 13.73 -7.73 -17.04
N LEU A 94 14.92 -7.75 -16.41
CA LEU A 94 15.29 -6.92 -15.28
C LEU A 94 16.55 -6.12 -15.63
N SER A 95 16.59 -4.86 -15.23
CA SER A 95 17.78 -4.00 -15.28
C SER A 95 17.84 -3.16 -14.00
N ILE A 96 19.06 -2.95 -13.51
CA ILE A 96 19.33 -2.17 -12.30
C ILE A 96 20.44 -1.18 -12.60
N THR A 97 20.14 0.11 -12.61
CA THR A 97 21.17 1.14 -12.81
C THR A 97 21.51 1.80 -11.49
N THR A 98 22.77 2.21 -11.33
CA THR A 98 23.27 2.98 -10.19
C THR A 98 24.18 4.08 -10.71
N SER A 99 24.63 4.98 -9.82
CA SER A 99 25.62 6.01 -10.19
C SER A 99 26.95 5.42 -10.70
N LYS A 100 27.31 4.20 -10.29
CA LYS A 100 28.51 3.50 -10.79
C LYS A 100 28.25 2.66 -12.04
N VAL A 101 27.01 2.18 -12.19
CA VAL A 101 26.60 1.31 -13.30
C VAL A 101 25.40 1.94 -14.00
N PRO A 102 25.61 2.91 -14.91
CA PRO A 102 24.52 3.66 -15.55
C PRO A 102 23.74 2.83 -16.57
N GLN A 103 24.29 1.69 -17.01
CA GLN A 103 23.63 0.74 -17.88
C GLN A 103 23.92 -0.67 -17.41
N SER A 104 22.87 -1.46 -17.21
CA SER A 104 23.03 -2.87 -16.87
C SER A 104 21.91 -3.70 -17.47
N LYS A 105 22.17 -5.00 -17.60
CA LYS A 105 21.18 -6.00 -17.93
C LYS A 105 21.35 -7.15 -16.95
N ALA A 106 20.25 -7.59 -16.36
CA ALA A 106 20.28 -8.78 -15.52
C ALA A 106 20.29 -10.04 -16.38
N VAL A 107 20.93 -11.09 -15.85
CA VAL A 107 20.96 -12.44 -16.39
C VAL A 107 20.08 -13.30 -15.49
N PHE A 108 19.16 -14.06 -16.08
CA PHE A 108 18.39 -15.06 -15.35
C PHE A 108 19.31 -16.18 -14.87
N VAL A 109 19.23 -16.51 -13.58
CA VAL A 109 20.02 -17.56 -12.94
C VAL A 109 19.22 -18.85 -12.88
N LYS A 110 18.07 -18.83 -12.18
CA LYS A 110 17.15 -19.97 -12.04
C LYS A 110 15.83 -19.52 -11.44
N THR A 111 14.83 -20.40 -11.50
CA THR A 111 13.61 -20.32 -10.69
C THR A 111 13.75 -21.24 -9.49
N ILE A 112 13.27 -20.83 -8.31
CA ILE A 112 13.31 -21.70 -7.12
C ILE A 112 12.33 -22.88 -7.25
N GLY A 113 12.77 -24.09 -6.92
CA GLY A 113 12.04 -25.32 -7.18
C GLY A 113 11.34 -25.88 -5.95
N THR A 114 10.08 -25.53 -5.74
CA THR A 114 9.26 -26.14 -4.67
C THR A 114 7.83 -26.48 -5.12
N GLN A 115 7.13 -25.58 -5.83
CA GLN A 115 5.76 -25.82 -6.28
C GLN A 115 5.46 -25.09 -7.60
N SER A 116 4.93 -25.81 -8.58
CA SER A 116 4.61 -25.31 -9.93
C SER A 116 3.48 -26.13 -10.58
N PHE A 117 2.80 -25.57 -11.58
CA PHE A 117 1.82 -26.31 -12.37
C PHE A 117 1.88 -25.90 -13.85
N ALA A 118 1.48 -26.81 -14.74
CA ALA A 118 1.51 -26.58 -16.19
C ALA A 118 0.45 -25.56 -16.65
N ALA A 119 0.78 -24.80 -17.70
CA ALA A 119 -0.21 -23.92 -18.35
C ALA A 119 -1.36 -24.73 -18.95
N ASN A 120 -2.55 -24.15 -19.00
CA ASN A 120 -3.67 -24.64 -19.81
C ASN A 120 -4.04 -23.58 -20.85
N VAL A 121 -3.52 -23.76 -22.06
CA VAL A 121 -3.68 -22.80 -23.17
C VAL A 121 -5.13 -22.65 -23.59
N ASN A 122 -5.92 -23.74 -23.56
CA ASN A 122 -7.33 -23.72 -23.95
C ASN A 122 -8.21 -22.89 -23.01
N GLN A 123 -7.73 -22.64 -21.79
CA GLN A 123 -8.45 -21.96 -20.72
C GLN A 123 -7.76 -20.67 -20.31
N GLU A 124 -6.75 -20.25 -21.09
CA GLU A 124 -5.93 -19.06 -20.87
C GLU A 124 -5.25 -19.01 -19.49
N LEU A 125 -5.06 -20.18 -18.85
CA LEU A 125 -4.35 -20.30 -17.58
C LEU A 125 -2.84 -20.35 -17.84
N PRO A 126 -2.04 -19.36 -17.40
CA PRO A 126 -0.59 -19.42 -17.49
C PRO A 126 0.01 -20.52 -16.61
N ALA A 127 1.25 -20.93 -16.89
CA ALA A 127 1.97 -21.85 -16.02
C ALA A 127 2.26 -21.20 -14.67
N GLY A 128 2.01 -21.94 -13.59
CA GLY A 128 2.44 -21.56 -12.24
C GLY A 128 3.91 -21.87 -12.05
N SER A 129 4.70 -20.84 -11.78
CA SER A 129 6.14 -20.91 -11.54
C SER A 129 6.46 -20.53 -10.10
N ASN A 130 7.67 -20.00 -9.86
CA ASN A 130 8.08 -19.51 -8.55
C ASN A 130 8.99 -18.29 -8.71
N TRP A 131 9.54 -17.76 -7.61
CA TRP A 131 10.48 -16.65 -7.64
C TRP A 131 11.62 -16.91 -8.64
N SER A 132 11.86 -15.92 -9.49
CA SER A 132 12.91 -15.95 -10.50
C SER A 132 14.13 -15.20 -9.98
N LEU A 133 15.28 -15.87 -9.96
CA LEU A 133 16.54 -15.30 -9.49
C LEU A 133 17.31 -14.74 -10.67
N PHE A 134 17.80 -13.52 -10.50
CA PHE A 134 18.59 -12.78 -11.48
C PHE A 134 19.89 -12.30 -10.85
N GLU A 135 20.91 -12.14 -11.69
CA GLU A 135 22.17 -11.49 -11.33
C GLU A 135 22.49 -10.37 -12.33
N VAL A 136 23.04 -9.27 -11.84
CA VAL A 136 23.51 -8.13 -12.63
C VAL A 136 25.04 -8.09 -12.56
N PRO A 137 25.77 -8.71 -13.50
CA PRO A 137 27.22 -8.88 -13.39
C PRO A 137 27.99 -7.56 -13.26
N ALA A 138 27.51 -6.49 -13.91
CA ALA A 138 28.13 -5.17 -13.83
C ALA A 138 28.12 -4.58 -12.41
N LEU A 139 27.08 -4.88 -11.60
CA LEU A 139 27.03 -4.47 -10.20
C LEU A 139 28.02 -5.28 -9.35
N ALA A 140 28.16 -6.57 -9.63
CA ALA A 140 29.15 -7.41 -8.94
C ALA A 140 30.57 -6.89 -9.15
N VAL A 141 30.92 -6.53 -10.39
CA VAL A 141 32.22 -5.91 -10.74
C VAL A 141 32.41 -4.57 -10.04
N ALA A 142 31.34 -3.80 -9.85
CA ALA A 142 31.37 -2.51 -9.13
C ALA A 142 31.38 -2.66 -7.59
N GLY A 143 31.38 -3.89 -7.06
CA GLY A 143 31.31 -4.16 -5.62
C GLY A 143 29.96 -3.78 -5.00
N GLU A 144 28.88 -3.81 -5.78
CA GLU A 144 27.52 -3.50 -5.36
C GLU A 144 26.67 -4.79 -5.31
N VAL A 145 25.55 -4.74 -4.59
CA VAL A 145 24.61 -5.87 -4.55
C VAL A 145 24.18 -6.21 -5.97
N SER A 146 24.42 -7.45 -6.41
CA SER A 146 24.20 -7.88 -7.79
C SER A 146 23.07 -8.89 -7.96
N LYS A 147 22.57 -9.47 -6.87
CA LYS A 147 21.59 -10.56 -6.90
C LYS A 147 20.20 -10.08 -6.53
N TYR A 148 19.22 -10.47 -7.33
CA TYR A 148 17.83 -10.01 -7.20
C TYR A 148 16.86 -11.18 -7.40
N SER A 149 15.84 -11.25 -6.56
CA SER A 149 14.72 -12.17 -6.71
C SER A 149 13.50 -11.39 -7.19
N VAL A 150 12.85 -11.88 -8.24
CA VAL A 150 11.69 -11.27 -8.87
C VAL A 150 10.49 -12.18 -8.69
N LYS A 151 9.38 -11.61 -8.21
CA LYS A 151 8.08 -12.27 -8.14
C LYS A 151 7.07 -11.41 -8.87
N VAL A 152 6.40 -12.01 -9.85
CA VAL A 152 5.23 -11.43 -10.50
C VAL A 152 4.09 -12.38 -10.28
N LYS A 153 3.13 -12.00 -9.45
CA LYS A 153 1.99 -12.85 -9.05
C LYS A 153 0.71 -12.34 -9.68
N VAL A 154 -0.06 -13.25 -10.28
CA VAL A 154 -1.42 -13.00 -10.80
C VAL A 154 -2.36 -14.00 -10.17
N ASP A 155 -3.44 -13.48 -9.60
CA ASP A 155 -4.51 -14.29 -9.03
C ASP A 155 -5.64 -14.37 -10.05
N PHE A 156 -6.08 -15.58 -10.36
CA PHE A 156 -7.21 -15.84 -11.24
C PHE A 156 -8.33 -16.56 -10.48
N GLN A 157 -9.56 -16.29 -10.87
CA GLN A 157 -10.74 -17.01 -10.41
C GLN A 157 -11.60 -17.41 -11.60
N LYS A 158 -12.04 -18.66 -11.58
CA LYS A 158 -13.02 -19.18 -12.52
C LYS A 158 -14.39 -18.63 -12.16
N ILE A 159 -14.96 -17.86 -13.07
CA ILE A 159 -16.35 -17.39 -12.97
C ILE A 159 -17.21 -18.33 -13.82
N PRO A 160 -18.30 -18.90 -13.27
CA PRO A 160 -19.20 -19.76 -14.04
C PRO A 160 -19.63 -19.10 -15.35
N ILE A 161 -19.63 -19.86 -16.45
CA ILE A 161 -19.99 -19.42 -17.82
C ILE A 161 -18.98 -18.44 -18.46
N ILE A 162 -18.41 -17.50 -17.70
CA ILE A 162 -17.49 -16.48 -18.21
C ILE A 162 -16.05 -17.02 -18.38
N GLY A 163 -15.67 -18.05 -17.61
CA GLY A 163 -14.35 -18.64 -17.66
C GLY A 163 -13.37 -17.99 -16.67
N LEU A 164 -12.08 -18.15 -16.92
CA LEU A 164 -11.04 -17.66 -16.02
C LEU A 164 -10.93 -16.13 -16.09
N LYS A 165 -10.99 -15.48 -14.93
CA LYS A 165 -10.80 -14.02 -14.82
C LYS A 165 -9.73 -13.68 -13.79
N PRO A 166 -8.80 -12.80 -14.11
CA PRO A 166 -7.82 -12.28 -13.16
C PRO A 166 -8.50 -11.36 -12.15
N LYS A 167 -8.03 -11.43 -10.90
CA LYS A 167 -8.51 -10.62 -9.77
C LYS A 167 -7.49 -9.58 -9.34
N ALA A 168 -6.23 -10.00 -9.26
CA ALA A 168 -5.15 -9.17 -8.77
C ALA A 168 -3.85 -9.54 -9.50
N PHE A 169 -2.98 -8.56 -9.60
CA PHE A 169 -1.63 -8.66 -10.12
C PHE A 169 -0.70 -7.88 -9.19
N SER A 170 0.49 -8.41 -8.96
CA SER A 170 1.57 -7.71 -8.25
C SER A 170 2.92 -8.10 -8.80
N ALA A 171 3.86 -7.18 -8.71
CA ALA A 171 5.25 -7.35 -9.08
C ALA A 171 6.14 -6.84 -7.95
N THR A 172 7.20 -7.58 -7.65
CA THR A 172 8.14 -7.25 -6.58
C THR A 172 9.54 -7.66 -7.01
N VAL A 173 10.51 -6.79 -6.72
CA VAL A 173 11.94 -7.04 -6.92
C VAL A 173 12.62 -6.87 -5.58
N VAL A 174 13.36 -7.88 -5.14
CA VAL A 174 14.05 -7.86 -3.84
C VAL A 174 15.53 -8.21 -4.04
N PRO A 175 16.47 -7.32 -3.72
CA PRO A 175 17.89 -7.67 -3.67
C PRO A 175 18.15 -8.65 -2.52
N TYR A 176 19.03 -9.61 -2.73
CA TYR A 176 19.33 -10.61 -1.71
C TYR A 176 20.82 -10.97 -1.61
N ALA A 177 21.23 -11.36 -0.41
CA ALA A 177 22.45 -12.11 -0.17
C ALA A 177 22.11 -13.60 0.00
N SER A 178 23.00 -14.48 -0.47
CA SER A 178 22.85 -15.92 -0.24
C SER A 178 23.08 -16.24 1.23
N GLY A 179 22.12 -16.90 1.86
CA GLY A 179 22.19 -17.39 3.23
C GLY A 179 21.80 -18.86 3.33
N THR A 180 21.74 -19.35 4.57
CA THR A 180 21.33 -20.72 4.91
C THR A 180 20.18 -20.67 5.90
N THR A 181 19.28 -21.65 5.83
CA THR A 181 18.21 -21.82 6.81
C THR A 181 18.06 -23.30 7.18
N SER A 182 17.66 -23.55 8.43
CA SER A 182 17.26 -24.89 8.88
C SER A 182 15.76 -25.14 8.74
N MET A 183 14.99 -24.11 8.34
CA MET A 183 13.57 -24.25 8.09
C MET A 183 13.34 -25.11 6.84
N ARG A 184 12.25 -25.88 6.87
CA ARG A 184 11.82 -26.64 5.69
C ARG A 184 11.37 -25.66 4.61
N ASP A 185 11.48 -26.10 3.36
CA ASP A 185 10.94 -25.35 2.24
C ASP A 185 9.44 -25.15 2.41
N ILE A 186 8.98 -23.95 2.05
CA ILE A 186 7.57 -23.60 2.09
C ILE A 186 6.79 -24.43 1.07
N ALA A 187 5.64 -24.92 1.48
CA ALA A 187 4.73 -25.74 0.69
C ALA A 187 3.27 -25.49 1.11
N MET A 188 2.35 -25.66 0.16
CA MET A 188 0.92 -25.71 0.46
C MET A 188 0.47 -27.14 0.72
N TYR A 189 -0.41 -27.33 1.70
CA TYR A 189 -1.00 -28.62 2.06
C TYR A 189 -2.49 -28.48 2.44
N GLU A 190 -3.24 -29.56 2.32
CA GLU A 190 -4.62 -29.63 2.81
C GLU A 190 -4.63 -29.94 4.32
N TRP A 191 -5.49 -29.25 5.06
CA TRP A 191 -5.66 -29.41 6.51
C TRP A 191 -7.15 -29.40 6.88
N VAL A 192 -7.51 -29.99 8.01
CA VAL A 192 -8.87 -29.92 8.55
C VAL A 192 -8.83 -29.06 9.79
N ASN A 193 -9.59 -27.97 9.80
CA ASN A 193 -9.61 -27.04 10.92
C ASN A 193 -10.31 -27.63 12.16
N PRO A 194 -10.21 -27.00 13.35
CA PRO A 194 -10.88 -27.50 14.56
C PRO A 194 -12.40 -27.63 14.47
N LEU A 195 -13.03 -27.00 13.47
CA LEU A 195 -14.46 -27.10 13.18
C LEU A 195 -14.78 -28.29 12.24
N GLY A 196 -13.80 -29.11 11.89
CA GLY A 196 -13.97 -30.25 10.98
C GLY A 196 -14.05 -29.87 9.50
N VAL A 197 -13.69 -28.64 9.13
CA VAL A 197 -13.81 -28.14 7.76
C VAL A 197 -12.46 -28.29 7.02
N PRO A 198 -12.42 -28.97 5.86
CA PRO A 198 -11.22 -29.04 5.02
C PRO A 198 -10.81 -27.65 4.52
N THR A 199 -9.54 -27.31 4.55
CA THR A 199 -8.99 -26.02 4.13
C THR A 199 -7.58 -26.21 3.56
N VAL A 200 -7.03 -25.15 2.97
CA VAL A 200 -5.66 -25.12 2.47
C VAL A 200 -4.81 -24.28 3.40
N SER A 201 -3.67 -24.83 3.82
CA SER A 201 -2.72 -24.16 4.70
C SER A 201 -1.29 -24.36 4.20
N GLY A 202 -0.34 -23.64 4.80
CA GLY A 202 1.07 -23.72 4.43
C GLY A 202 1.96 -23.80 5.64
N ASN A 203 3.10 -24.48 5.51
CA ASN A 203 4.07 -24.54 6.59
C ASN A 203 4.84 -23.23 6.64
N GLN A 204 5.05 -22.69 7.83
CA GLN A 204 5.84 -21.47 7.97
C GLN A 204 7.26 -21.68 7.44
N GLY A 205 7.70 -20.75 6.60
CA GLY A 205 9.08 -20.63 6.17
C GLY A 205 9.91 -19.81 7.15
N ASP A 206 11.18 -19.61 6.82
CA ASP A 206 12.03 -18.68 7.56
C ASP A 206 11.59 -17.24 7.28
N SER A 207 11.15 -16.53 8.33
CA SER A 207 10.67 -15.15 8.22
C SER A 207 11.75 -14.15 7.82
N LYS A 208 13.03 -14.54 7.91
CA LYS A 208 14.19 -13.72 7.47
C LYS A 208 14.54 -13.93 6.00
N CYS A 209 13.94 -14.92 5.35
CA CYS A 209 14.24 -15.29 3.99
C CYS A 209 13.10 -14.89 3.05
N VAL A 210 13.47 -14.32 1.91
CA VAL A 210 12.56 -13.99 0.80
C VAL A 210 12.13 -15.26 0.06
N TRP A 211 13.06 -16.22 -0.03
CA TRP A 211 12.86 -17.54 -0.60
C TRP A 211 13.74 -18.56 0.10
N THR A 212 13.34 -19.83 0.09
CA THR A 212 14.14 -20.97 0.56
C THR A 212 14.18 -22.06 -0.50
N GLU A 213 15.30 -22.77 -0.60
CA GLU A 213 15.43 -23.99 -1.40
C GLU A 213 16.53 -24.87 -0.81
N ASN A 214 16.18 -26.09 -0.40
CA ASN A 214 17.13 -27.11 0.05
C ASN A 214 18.12 -26.61 1.13
N GLY A 215 17.62 -25.88 2.13
CA GLY A 215 18.44 -25.32 3.23
C GLY A 215 19.25 -24.08 2.87
N THR A 216 19.16 -23.60 1.63
CA THR A 216 19.66 -22.28 1.23
C THR A 216 18.52 -21.28 1.19
N CYS A 217 18.82 -19.99 1.35
CA CYS A 217 17.81 -18.96 1.28
C CYS A 217 18.35 -17.63 0.74
N GLY A 218 17.45 -16.77 0.27
CA GLY A 218 17.77 -15.38 -0.05
C GLY A 218 17.42 -14.49 1.14
N VAL A 219 18.45 -13.93 1.79
CA VAL A 219 18.27 -12.93 2.85
C VAL A 219 18.17 -11.56 2.19
N GLU A 220 17.08 -10.86 2.43
CA GLU A 220 16.87 -9.50 1.93
C GLU A 220 18.00 -8.56 2.39
N VAL A 221 18.49 -7.74 1.48
CA VAL A 221 19.48 -6.70 1.77
C VAL A 221 18.99 -5.36 1.23
N ALA A 222 19.66 -4.26 1.56
CA ALA A 222 19.31 -2.97 0.97
C ALA A 222 19.65 -2.93 -0.53
N PHE A 223 18.88 -2.14 -1.29
CA PHE A 223 19.24 -1.81 -2.66
C PHE A 223 20.56 -1.02 -2.69
N PRO A 224 21.36 -1.10 -3.77
CA PRO A 224 22.45 -0.18 -3.98
C PRO A 224 21.97 1.27 -3.89
N LYS A 225 22.84 2.16 -3.40
CA LYS A 225 22.53 3.58 -3.31
C LYS A 225 22.19 4.14 -4.70
N ASP A 226 21.15 4.96 -4.78
CA ASP A 226 20.67 5.60 -6.00
C ASP A 226 20.21 4.62 -7.09
N ALA A 227 19.86 3.38 -6.71
CA ALA A 227 19.40 2.37 -7.66
C ALA A 227 18.11 2.80 -8.38
N LYS A 228 18.05 2.59 -9.70
CA LYS A 228 16.81 2.54 -10.47
C LYS A 228 16.59 1.15 -11.01
N VAL A 229 15.46 0.57 -10.65
CA VAL A 229 15.03 -0.76 -11.05
C VAL A 229 14.10 -0.60 -12.22
N LYS A 230 14.35 -1.35 -13.30
CA LYS A 230 13.49 -1.44 -14.48
C LYS A 230 13.07 -2.90 -14.66
N LEU A 231 11.77 -3.14 -14.59
CA LEU A 231 11.16 -4.45 -14.79
C LEU A 231 10.26 -4.39 -16.02
N THR A 232 10.45 -5.35 -16.94
CA THR A 232 9.59 -5.54 -18.11
C THR A 232 8.89 -6.89 -18.03
N ILE A 233 7.56 -6.88 -18.19
CA ILE A 233 6.67 -8.02 -17.98
C ILE A 233 5.71 -8.11 -19.15
N HIS A 234 5.43 -9.33 -19.60
CA HIS A 234 4.31 -9.63 -20.49
C HIS A 234 3.09 -10.02 -19.65
N LEU A 235 1.96 -9.35 -19.87
CA LEU A 235 0.70 -9.57 -19.15
C LEU A 235 -0.45 -9.67 -20.14
N GLY A 236 -1.48 -10.45 -19.82
CA GLY A 236 -2.70 -10.46 -20.61
C GLY A 236 -3.43 -9.11 -20.61
N ASN A 237 -4.57 -9.05 -21.32
CA ASN A 237 -5.48 -7.90 -21.43
C ASN A 237 -6.21 -7.54 -20.13
N TYR A 238 -5.66 -7.91 -18.99
CA TYR A 238 -6.24 -7.73 -17.67
C TYR A 238 -5.46 -6.78 -16.78
N LEU A 239 -4.53 -6.04 -17.36
CA LEU A 239 -3.94 -4.93 -16.62
C LEU A 239 -5.06 -3.98 -16.22
N THR A 240 -5.19 -3.77 -14.91
CA THR A 240 -6.19 -2.87 -14.36
C THR A 240 -5.89 -1.44 -14.76
N SER A 241 -6.94 -0.64 -14.87
CA SER A 241 -6.86 0.78 -15.23
C SER A 241 -5.84 1.56 -14.40
N TRP A 242 -5.64 1.21 -13.13
CA TRP A 242 -4.67 1.86 -12.25
C TRP A 242 -3.70 0.86 -11.61
N LEU A 243 -2.48 1.34 -11.35
CA LEU A 243 -1.46 0.65 -10.57
C LEU A 243 -1.13 1.41 -9.27
N HIS A 244 -0.85 0.67 -8.20
CA HIS A 244 -0.33 1.19 -6.93
C HIS A 244 1.09 0.69 -6.69
N GLY A 245 1.99 1.55 -6.20
CA GLY A 245 3.41 1.21 -6.03
C GLY A 245 4.03 1.62 -4.70
N ARG A 246 5.01 0.81 -4.26
CA ARG A 246 6.01 1.12 -3.24
C ARG A 246 7.34 1.38 -3.94
N LEU A 247 7.43 2.56 -4.54
CA LEU A 247 8.58 3.03 -5.30
C LEU A 247 8.46 4.55 -5.44
N THR A 248 9.49 5.21 -5.98
CA THR A 248 9.48 6.67 -6.17
C THR A 248 10.08 7.07 -7.51
N GLU A 249 9.66 8.22 -8.01
CA GLU A 249 10.00 8.72 -9.35
C GLU A 249 9.71 7.71 -10.49
N PRO A 250 8.51 7.09 -10.53
CA PRO A 250 8.17 6.11 -11.55
C PRO A 250 8.14 6.65 -12.97
N THR A 251 8.50 5.77 -13.89
CA THR A 251 8.15 5.85 -15.30
C THR A 251 7.45 4.55 -15.66
N VAL A 252 6.40 4.66 -16.48
CA VAL A 252 5.61 3.52 -16.94
C VAL A 252 5.46 3.61 -18.43
N ASP A 253 5.57 2.48 -19.11
CA ASP A 253 5.24 2.33 -20.51
C ASP A 253 4.46 1.02 -20.72
N ILE A 254 3.49 1.06 -21.63
CA ILE A 254 2.71 -0.11 -22.01
C ILE A 254 2.52 -0.17 -23.51
N THR A 255 2.89 -1.29 -24.10
CA THR A 255 2.75 -1.54 -25.54
C THR A 255 2.04 -2.87 -25.79
N ALA A 256 1.30 -2.96 -26.89
CA ALA A 256 0.67 -4.22 -27.29
C ALA A 256 1.72 -5.18 -27.87
N ILE A 257 1.69 -6.45 -27.42
CA ILE A 257 2.46 -7.55 -28.04
C ILE A 257 1.58 -8.27 -29.06
N THR A 258 0.35 -8.57 -28.65
CA THR A 258 -0.71 -9.16 -29.49
C THR A 258 -2.02 -8.40 -29.21
N GLN A 259 -3.16 -8.88 -29.71
CA GLN A 259 -4.47 -8.31 -29.34
C GLN A 259 -4.90 -8.63 -27.89
N THR A 260 -4.22 -9.58 -27.23
CA THR A 260 -4.56 -10.06 -25.89
C THR A 260 -3.40 -9.98 -24.90
N GLN A 261 -2.22 -9.51 -25.34
CA GLN A 261 -1.02 -9.44 -24.53
C GLN A 261 -0.39 -8.05 -24.61
N ASN A 262 0.08 -7.58 -23.47
CA ASN A 262 0.72 -6.30 -23.25
C ASN A 262 2.14 -6.52 -22.74
N ARG A 263 3.04 -5.63 -23.14
CA ARG A 263 4.36 -5.46 -22.54
C ARG A 263 4.30 -4.25 -21.63
N LEU A 264 4.36 -4.48 -20.33
CA LEU A 264 4.41 -3.44 -19.29
C LEU A 264 5.87 -3.25 -18.87
N THR A 265 6.35 -2.01 -18.90
CA THR A 265 7.66 -1.63 -18.38
C THR A 265 7.48 -0.60 -17.28
N VAL A 266 8.02 -0.89 -16.09
CA VAL A 266 8.04 0.05 -14.96
C VAL A 266 9.49 0.27 -14.56
N GLU A 267 9.91 1.53 -14.50
CA GLU A 267 11.24 1.94 -14.04
C GLU A 267 11.11 2.98 -12.92
N ALA A 268 11.72 2.72 -11.77
CA ALA A 268 11.63 3.60 -10.61
C ALA A 268 12.76 3.34 -9.61
N ALA A 269 12.99 4.29 -8.69
CA ALA A 269 13.83 4.07 -7.53
C ALA A 269 13.07 3.32 -6.41
N PRO A 270 13.74 2.50 -5.60
CA PRO A 270 13.14 1.93 -4.40
C PRO A 270 12.80 3.04 -3.41
N VAL A 271 11.89 2.75 -2.47
CA VAL A 271 11.47 3.71 -1.46
C VAL A 271 11.41 3.07 -0.08
N LEU A 272 11.85 3.80 0.94
CA LEU A 272 11.78 3.38 2.33
C LEU A 272 10.34 3.40 2.81
N THR A 273 9.79 2.23 3.13
CA THR A 273 8.45 2.07 3.69
C THR A 273 8.53 1.68 5.17
N PRO A 274 7.64 2.22 6.02
CA PRO A 274 7.62 1.91 7.44
C PRO A 274 6.77 0.67 7.72
N SER A 275 7.14 -0.06 8.77
CA SER A 275 6.25 -1.02 9.43
C SER A 275 5.80 -0.48 10.79
N ALA A 276 4.69 -1.01 11.29
CA ALA A 276 4.18 -0.68 12.61
C ALA A 276 3.65 -1.93 13.30
N SER A 277 4.09 -2.13 14.54
CA SER A 277 3.69 -3.26 15.38
C SER A 277 3.31 -2.80 16.78
N ALA A 278 2.30 -3.44 17.37
CA ALA A 278 1.87 -3.20 18.74
C ALA A 278 1.37 -4.49 19.38
N LEU A 279 1.70 -4.69 20.66
CA LEU A 279 1.11 -5.71 21.52
C LEU A 279 0.10 -5.03 22.44
N ILE A 280 -1.18 -5.42 22.32
CA ILE A 280 -2.30 -4.69 22.90
C ILE A 280 -3.09 -5.63 23.81
N SER A 281 -3.43 -5.22 25.03
CA SER A 281 -4.31 -6.02 25.88
C SER A 281 -5.69 -6.18 25.22
N SER A 282 -6.30 -7.37 25.32
CA SER A 282 -7.65 -7.58 24.81
C SER A 282 -8.70 -6.64 25.42
N THR A 283 -8.42 -6.06 26.59
CA THR A 283 -9.28 -5.07 27.26
C THR A 283 -9.23 -3.68 26.63
N GLU A 284 -8.21 -3.39 25.83
CA GLU A 284 -7.99 -2.07 25.19
C GLU A 284 -8.46 -2.04 23.74
N VAL A 285 -8.67 -3.22 23.13
CA VAL A 285 -9.17 -3.38 21.76
C VAL A 285 -10.68 -3.14 21.70
N SER A 286 -11.15 -2.55 20.60
CA SER A 286 -12.59 -2.28 20.42
C SER A 286 -13.40 -3.59 20.38
N PRO A 287 -14.67 -3.57 20.85
CA PRO A 287 -15.56 -4.73 20.75
C PRO A 287 -15.69 -5.24 19.32
N GLU A 288 -15.81 -4.34 18.34
CA GLU A 288 -15.89 -4.66 16.91
C GLU A 288 -14.73 -5.54 16.43
N ILE A 289 -13.49 -5.21 16.81
CA ILE A 289 -12.32 -5.99 16.44
C ILE A 289 -12.29 -7.30 17.24
N SER A 290 -12.46 -7.23 18.57
CA SER A 290 -12.35 -8.42 19.43
C SER A 290 -13.39 -9.49 19.09
N ASN A 291 -14.58 -9.10 18.66
CA ASN A 291 -15.67 -10.02 18.32
C ASN A 291 -15.34 -10.91 17.11
N ASN A 292 -14.45 -10.47 16.21
CA ASN A 292 -14.02 -11.28 15.05
C ASN A 292 -13.14 -12.47 15.44
N PHE A 293 -12.61 -12.49 16.66
CA PHE A 293 -11.69 -13.53 17.16
C PHE A 293 -12.30 -14.36 18.29
N ARG A 294 -13.58 -14.15 18.60
CA ARG A 294 -14.28 -14.98 19.58
C ARG A 294 -14.55 -16.35 18.98
N ASP A 295 -14.36 -17.38 19.79
CA ASP A 295 -14.76 -18.74 19.46
C ASP A 295 -16.30 -18.86 19.40
N PRO A 296 -16.85 -20.00 18.92
CA PRO A 296 -18.29 -20.23 18.90
C PRO A 296 -18.97 -20.17 20.28
N SER A 297 -18.20 -20.25 21.37
CA SER A 297 -18.68 -20.11 22.75
C SER A 297 -18.68 -18.65 23.23
N GLY A 298 -18.20 -17.72 22.41
CA GLY A 298 -18.15 -16.29 22.69
C GLY A 298 -16.89 -15.82 23.43
N TYR A 299 -15.89 -16.68 23.65
CA TYR A 299 -14.66 -16.33 24.37
C TYR A 299 -13.51 -16.02 23.42
N LEU A 300 -12.62 -15.11 23.84
CA LEU A 300 -11.36 -14.91 23.14
C LEU A 300 -10.40 -16.07 23.49
N PRO A 301 -9.62 -16.57 22.52
CA PRO A 301 -8.59 -17.55 22.82
C PRO A 301 -7.55 -16.96 23.79
N PRO A 302 -7.04 -17.76 24.75
CA PRO A 302 -5.96 -17.33 25.61
C PRO A 302 -4.64 -17.15 24.83
N GLY A 303 -3.80 -16.22 25.28
CA GLY A 303 -2.49 -15.95 24.66
C GLY A 303 -2.52 -14.84 23.61
N GLU A 304 -1.53 -14.84 22.70
CA GLU A 304 -1.40 -13.81 21.67
C GLU A 304 -2.19 -14.16 20.41
N ILE A 305 -3.12 -13.28 20.05
CA ILE A 305 -3.81 -13.27 18.77
C ILE A 305 -2.95 -12.49 17.78
N SER A 306 -2.28 -13.19 16.87
CA SER A 306 -1.47 -12.55 15.83
C SER A 306 -2.35 -11.98 14.72
N MET A 307 -2.18 -10.69 14.44
CA MET A 307 -2.84 -9.97 13.36
C MET A 307 -1.78 -9.40 12.41
N MET A 308 -1.50 -10.13 11.33
CA MET A 308 -0.59 -9.67 10.27
C MET A 308 -1.43 -9.07 9.14
N THR A 309 -1.15 -7.81 8.80
CA THR A 309 -1.80 -7.11 7.69
C THR A 309 -0.72 -6.63 6.74
N THR A 310 -0.81 -7.05 5.48
CA THR A 310 0.06 -6.50 4.44
C THR A 310 -0.33 -5.03 4.25
N ALA A 311 0.62 -4.13 4.45
CA ALA A 311 0.45 -2.68 4.42
C ALA A 311 -0.14 -2.16 3.10
N SER A 312 0.14 -2.89 2.02
CA SER A 312 -0.41 -2.70 0.70
C SER A 312 -1.54 -3.68 0.40
N SER A 313 -2.32 -4.19 1.35
CA SER A 313 -3.52 -5.00 1.05
C SER A 313 -4.78 -4.18 1.21
N ASP A 314 -5.90 -4.76 0.79
CA ASP A 314 -7.18 -4.10 0.88
C ASP A 314 -7.68 -4.16 2.33
N GLY A 315 -8.32 -3.07 2.77
CA GLY A 315 -8.65 -2.87 4.18
C GLY A 315 -7.45 -2.54 5.08
N ALA A 316 -6.21 -2.51 4.59
CA ALA A 316 -5.03 -2.15 5.40
C ALA A 316 -5.16 -0.75 6.02
N LEU A 317 -5.71 0.22 5.26
CA LEU A 317 -5.99 1.56 5.79
C LEU A 317 -6.97 1.53 6.96
N ARG A 318 -8.05 0.74 6.85
CA ARG A 318 -9.04 0.60 7.93
C ARG A 318 -8.40 -0.07 9.15
N ASN A 319 -7.63 -1.13 8.94
CA ASN A 319 -6.92 -1.83 10.01
C ASN A 319 -5.96 -0.88 10.71
N PHE A 320 -5.15 -0.11 9.96
CA PHE A 320 -4.25 0.89 10.53
C PHE A 320 -4.99 1.91 11.38
N LEU A 321 -6.05 2.53 10.85
CA LEU A 321 -6.82 3.54 11.60
C LEU A 321 -7.46 2.98 12.87
N GLY A 322 -7.82 1.69 12.88
CA GLY A 322 -8.32 1.01 14.08
C GLY A 322 -7.26 0.83 15.18
N PHE A 323 -5.98 0.79 14.82
CA PHE A 323 -4.86 0.54 15.74
C PHE A 323 -3.86 1.69 15.87
N GLU A 324 -4.03 2.77 15.12
CA GLU A 324 -3.07 3.88 14.98
C GLU A 324 -2.54 4.37 16.34
N LYS A 325 -3.45 4.59 17.29
CA LYS A 325 -3.14 5.08 18.65
C LYS A 325 -2.19 4.17 19.44
N PHE A 326 -2.07 2.89 19.08
CA PHE A 326 -1.22 1.92 19.77
C PHE A 326 0.20 1.85 19.20
N PHE A 327 0.45 2.40 18.00
CA PHE A 327 1.78 2.42 17.39
C PHE A 327 2.68 3.57 17.88
N ALA A 328 2.22 4.36 18.86
CA ALA A 328 2.96 5.48 19.45
C ALA A 328 3.50 6.49 18.40
N ASN A 329 2.81 6.65 17.28
CA ASN A 329 3.22 7.48 16.14
C ASN A 329 4.63 7.19 15.60
N LYS A 330 5.13 5.96 15.81
CA LYS A 330 6.50 5.59 15.52
C LYS A 330 6.59 4.29 14.72
N ALA A 331 7.41 4.29 13.68
CA ALA A 331 7.69 3.08 12.91
C ALA A 331 8.48 2.07 13.76
N THR A 332 8.11 0.81 13.62
CA THR A 332 8.85 -0.31 14.23
C THR A 332 10.12 -0.59 13.44
N SER A 333 10.05 -0.55 12.11
CA SER A 333 11.22 -0.67 11.22
C SER A 333 10.99 0.07 9.91
N LEU A 334 12.06 0.23 9.13
CA LEU A 334 12.02 0.75 7.77
C LEU A 334 12.63 -0.28 6.82
N THR A 335 12.01 -0.45 5.66
CA THR A 335 12.48 -1.39 4.63
C THR A 335 12.52 -0.71 3.27
N ASP A 336 13.60 -0.91 2.51
CA ASP A 336 13.69 -0.46 1.12
C ASP A 336 12.83 -1.36 0.24
N THR A 337 11.74 -0.82 -0.28
CA THR A 337 10.77 -1.58 -1.06
C THR A 337 10.80 -1.16 -2.53
N TRP A 338 10.70 -2.15 -3.42
CA TRP A 338 10.36 -1.93 -4.83
C TRP A 338 9.26 -2.91 -5.24
N SER A 339 8.02 -2.42 -5.30
CA SER A 339 6.88 -3.23 -5.71
C SER A 339 5.78 -2.39 -6.33
N PHE A 340 4.93 -3.03 -7.11
CA PHE A 340 3.68 -2.45 -7.58
C PHE A 340 2.60 -3.50 -7.81
N ARG A 341 1.35 -3.10 -7.80
CA ARG A 341 0.18 -3.98 -7.92
C ARG A 341 -0.95 -3.31 -8.69
N SER A 342 -1.84 -4.14 -9.23
CA SER A 342 -3.12 -3.72 -9.79
C SER A 342 -4.09 -3.27 -8.70
N ILE A 343 -5.02 -2.38 -9.06
CA ILE A 343 -6.20 -2.11 -8.24
C ILE A 343 -7.36 -2.96 -8.75
N ASN A 344 -7.90 -3.84 -7.89
CA ASN A 344 -8.98 -4.74 -8.30
C ASN A 344 -10.30 -3.97 -8.49
N PRO A 345 -10.92 -3.99 -9.69
CA PRO A 345 -12.19 -3.31 -9.94
C PRO A 345 -13.36 -3.85 -9.11
N ALA A 346 -13.35 -5.14 -8.73
CA ALA A 346 -14.39 -5.74 -7.90
C ALA A 346 -14.30 -5.26 -6.43
N GLU A 347 -13.14 -4.82 -5.96
CA GLU A 347 -12.98 -4.25 -4.62
C GLU A 347 -13.50 -2.81 -4.53
N VAL A 348 -13.54 -2.09 -5.66
CA VAL A 348 -14.22 -0.80 -5.74
C VAL A 348 -15.74 -0.96 -5.51
N MET A 349 -16.30 -2.13 -5.83
CA MET A 349 -17.71 -2.45 -5.58
C MET A 349 -18.00 -2.89 -4.14
N SER A 350 -17.00 -3.40 -3.40
CA SER A 350 -17.19 -3.97 -2.04
C SER A 350 -16.67 -3.10 -0.90
N SER A 351 -15.78 -2.13 -1.18
CA SER A 351 -15.20 -1.20 -0.18
C SER A 351 -16.15 -0.07 0.26
N GLY A 352 -17.46 -0.32 0.24
CA GLY A 352 -18.53 0.61 0.59
C GLY A 352 -18.26 1.38 1.88
N PHE A 353 -17.73 2.59 1.72
CA PHE A 353 -17.77 3.61 2.76
C PHE A 353 -19.24 4.00 2.93
N ALA A 354 -19.89 3.44 3.94
CA ALA A 354 -21.17 3.93 4.45
C ALA A 354 -20.93 5.30 5.10
N GLY A 355 -20.89 6.35 4.28
CA GLY A 355 -20.65 7.72 4.76
C GLY A 355 -20.72 8.81 3.69
N PHE A 356 -20.60 8.46 2.40
CA PHE A 356 -20.92 9.38 1.30
C PHE A 356 -21.94 8.69 0.39
N ALA A 357 -23.05 9.37 0.13
CA ALA A 357 -24.22 8.82 -0.53
C ALA A 357 -23.91 8.36 -1.98
N GLY A 358 -24.38 7.14 -2.32
CA GLY A 358 -24.74 6.75 -3.68
C GLY A 358 -23.67 6.03 -4.51
N PHE A 359 -23.59 4.70 -4.40
CA PHE A 359 -22.92 3.87 -5.41
C PHE A 359 -23.89 3.52 -6.54
N GLY A 360 -23.45 3.68 -7.78
CA GLY A 360 -24.24 3.26 -8.94
C GLY A 360 -23.71 3.65 -10.32
N SER A 361 -22.42 3.44 -10.65
CA SER A 361 -21.95 3.57 -12.05
C SER A 361 -20.53 3.00 -12.28
N THR A 362 -20.26 2.52 -13.51
CA THR A 362 -18.94 2.18 -14.09
C THR A 362 -17.88 3.27 -13.96
N SER A 363 -18.25 4.50 -13.57
CA SER A 363 -17.35 5.62 -13.31
C SER A 363 -16.45 5.43 -12.08
N ASP A 364 -16.87 4.62 -11.11
CA ASP A 364 -16.18 4.54 -9.82
C ASP A 364 -14.97 3.60 -9.88
N SER A 365 -15.04 2.53 -10.68
CA SER A 365 -13.94 1.57 -10.89
C SER A 365 -12.70 2.18 -11.59
N THR A 366 -12.89 3.30 -12.26
CA THR A 366 -11.80 4.06 -12.91
C THR A 366 -11.32 5.25 -12.07
N GLY A 367 -12.04 5.60 -11.01
CA GLY A 367 -11.79 6.81 -10.21
C GLY A 367 -12.09 8.12 -10.93
N LEU A 368 -12.66 8.08 -12.15
CA LEU A 368 -12.86 9.28 -12.97
C LEU A 368 -14.17 10.02 -12.67
N GLY A 369 -15.06 9.43 -11.86
CA GLY A 369 -16.33 10.02 -11.47
C GLY A 369 -17.24 10.34 -12.66
N SER A 370 -18.14 11.31 -12.50
CA SER A 370 -19.06 11.75 -13.57
C SER A 370 -18.35 12.30 -14.82
N SER A 371 -17.06 12.62 -14.71
CA SER A 371 -16.22 13.05 -15.84
C SER A 371 -15.85 11.90 -16.79
N ALA A 372 -16.01 10.63 -16.36
CA ALA A 372 -15.80 9.46 -17.19
C ALA A 372 -16.61 9.51 -18.51
N ALA A 373 -17.85 10.00 -18.45
CA ALA A 373 -18.74 10.11 -19.60
C ALA A 373 -18.24 11.11 -20.66
N LYS A 374 -17.45 12.13 -20.25
CA LYS A 374 -16.85 13.12 -21.17
C LYS A 374 -15.55 12.60 -21.79
N CYS A 375 -14.86 11.72 -21.09
CA CYS A 375 -13.63 11.09 -21.55
C CYS A 375 -13.88 9.77 -22.28
N LEU A 376 -15.13 9.46 -22.62
CA LEU A 376 -15.57 8.19 -23.20
C LEU A 376 -14.82 7.75 -24.46
N PRO A 377 -14.37 8.63 -25.39
CA PRO A 377 -13.55 8.20 -26.52
C PRO A 377 -12.21 7.60 -26.07
N GLN A 378 -11.53 8.21 -25.08
CA GLN A 378 -10.28 7.70 -24.49
C GLN A 378 -10.53 6.59 -23.46
N ALA A 379 -11.68 6.59 -22.81
CA ALA A 379 -12.08 5.59 -21.82
C ALA A 379 -12.76 4.37 -22.44
N SER A 380 -13.11 4.36 -23.73
CA SER A 380 -13.81 3.24 -24.37
C SER A 380 -12.93 2.00 -24.53
N SER A 381 -11.63 2.17 -24.80
CA SER A 381 -10.64 1.09 -24.75
C SER A 381 -10.51 0.54 -23.33
N ILE A 382 -10.47 1.43 -22.34
CA ILE A 382 -10.30 1.09 -20.92
C ILE A 382 -11.55 0.39 -20.36
N LEU A 383 -12.74 0.88 -20.69
CA LEU A 383 -14.02 0.24 -20.37
C LEU A 383 -14.17 -1.08 -21.12
N GLY A 384 -13.67 -1.17 -22.35
CA GLY A 384 -13.55 -2.42 -23.11
C GLY A 384 -12.69 -3.44 -22.37
N ALA A 385 -11.49 -3.04 -21.91
CA ALA A 385 -10.60 -3.91 -21.12
C ALA A 385 -11.27 -4.36 -19.81
N ILE A 386 -11.90 -3.44 -19.09
CA ILE A 386 -12.65 -3.74 -17.84
C ILE A 386 -13.82 -4.69 -18.11
N ALA A 387 -14.51 -4.55 -19.25
CA ALA A 387 -15.58 -5.42 -19.69
C ALA A 387 -15.10 -6.74 -20.33
N GLY A 388 -13.78 -6.98 -20.38
CA GLY A 388 -13.20 -8.21 -20.91
C GLY A 388 -13.12 -8.28 -22.44
N ALA A 389 -13.20 -7.15 -23.15
CA ALA A 389 -12.88 -7.06 -24.57
C ALA A 389 -11.36 -7.19 -24.81
N ASN A 390 -10.98 -7.53 -26.04
CA ASN A 390 -9.58 -7.55 -26.49
C ASN A 390 -9.02 -6.11 -26.56
N SER A 391 -8.74 -5.52 -25.40
CA SER A 391 -8.12 -4.22 -25.30
C SER A 391 -6.74 -4.34 -24.67
N THR A 392 -5.75 -3.91 -25.45
CA THR A 392 -4.39 -3.69 -24.99
C THR A 392 -4.20 -2.24 -24.58
N THR A 393 -3.16 -1.96 -23.81
CA THR A 393 -2.74 -0.61 -23.40
C THR A 393 -3.73 0.17 -22.53
N ALA A 394 -4.67 -0.51 -21.87
CA ALA A 394 -5.72 0.09 -21.03
C ALA A 394 -5.26 0.54 -19.63
N LEU A 395 -4.14 1.30 -19.55
CA LEU A 395 -3.61 1.85 -18.30
C LEU A 395 -3.93 3.35 -18.21
N ILE A 396 -4.70 3.75 -17.21
CA ILE A 396 -4.96 5.15 -16.85
C ILE A 396 -3.74 5.76 -16.18
N GLY A 397 -3.13 5.05 -15.22
CA GLY A 397 -2.02 5.61 -14.47
C GLY A 397 -1.50 4.74 -13.34
N MET A 398 -0.51 5.28 -12.63
CA MET A 398 0.16 4.67 -11.49
C MET A 398 0.31 5.70 -10.37
N VAL A 399 -0.02 5.29 -9.15
CA VAL A 399 0.17 6.07 -7.92
C VAL A 399 1.15 5.35 -7.03
N THR A 400 2.07 6.07 -6.43
CA THR A 400 3.13 5.45 -5.64
C THR A 400 3.40 6.27 -4.40
N THR A 401 3.64 5.59 -3.27
CA THR A 401 3.87 6.28 -2.00
C THR A 401 4.63 5.40 -1.03
N ASN A 402 5.38 6.05 -0.16
CA ASN A 402 6.06 5.41 0.96
C ASN A 402 5.25 5.43 2.27
N ALA A 403 4.00 5.91 2.25
CA ALA A 403 3.12 5.85 3.40
C ALA A 403 3.02 4.42 3.96
N LEU A 404 2.79 4.25 5.27
CA LEU A 404 2.58 2.91 5.82
C LEU A 404 1.39 2.21 5.13
N THR A 405 0.30 2.92 4.88
CA THR A 405 -0.87 2.37 4.18
C THR A 405 -1.57 3.44 3.36
N TYR A 406 -2.47 3.03 2.47
CA TYR A 406 -3.17 3.93 1.56
C TYR A 406 -4.55 3.40 1.17
N GLU A 407 -5.36 4.24 0.51
CA GLU A 407 -6.66 3.84 -0.04
C GLU A 407 -6.48 2.76 -1.11
N SER A 408 -7.20 1.65 -1.00
CA SER A 408 -7.06 0.51 -1.91
C SER A 408 -7.53 0.81 -3.34
N GLY A 409 -8.50 1.72 -3.50
CA GLY A 409 -9.06 2.13 -4.79
C GLY A 409 -8.23 3.17 -5.54
N PRO A 410 -8.57 3.46 -6.81
CA PRO A 410 -7.88 4.47 -7.59
C PRO A 410 -8.11 5.87 -7.00
N PRO A 411 -7.26 6.86 -7.34
CA PRO A 411 -7.55 8.26 -6.99
C PRO A 411 -8.89 8.71 -7.57
N LYS A 412 -9.65 9.47 -6.79
CA LYS A 412 -11.01 9.90 -7.13
C LYS A 412 -11.05 11.33 -7.64
N PHE A 413 -11.52 11.51 -8.87
CA PHE A 413 -11.70 12.83 -9.47
C PHE A 413 -13.04 13.44 -9.04
N GLU A 414 -12.98 14.36 -8.08
CA GLU A 414 -14.13 15.01 -7.45
C GLU A 414 -13.81 16.49 -7.18
N ASP A 415 -14.78 17.37 -7.38
CA ASP A 415 -14.66 18.82 -7.19
C ASP A 415 -13.49 19.48 -7.95
N GLY A 416 -13.10 18.90 -9.09
CA GLY A 416 -11.98 19.38 -9.90
C GLY A 416 -10.60 19.02 -9.34
N TYR A 417 -10.54 18.08 -8.39
CA TYR A 417 -9.32 17.54 -7.82
C TYR A 417 -9.25 16.02 -8.00
N LEU A 418 -8.05 15.49 -8.18
CA LEU A 418 -7.79 14.07 -7.97
C LEU A 418 -7.42 13.85 -6.50
N ASN A 419 -8.25 13.10 -5.78
CA ASN A 419 -8.14 12.87 -4.35
C ASN A 419 -7.59 11.46 -4.07
N TYR A 420 -6.64 11.34 -3.15
CA TYR A 420 -6.10 10.06 -2.73
C TYR A 420 -5.71 10.08 -1.25
N LYS A 421 -6.07 9.05 -0.49
CA LYS A 421 -5.77 8.97 0.94
C LYS A 421 -4.55 8.10 1.22
N VAL A 422 -3.69 8.60 2.09
CA VAL A 422 -2.55 7.86 2.64
C VAL A 422 -2.55 8.00 4.16
N ALA A 423 -1.97 7.02 4.86
CA ALA A 423 -1.81 7.07 6.30
C ALA A 423 -0.52 6.37 6.73
N GLY A 424 -0.04 6.72 7.92
CA GLY A 424 1.15 6.13 8.48
C GLY A 424 1.60 6.86 9.72
N VAL A 425 2.68 6.36 10.29
CA VAL A 425 3.32 6.90 11.49
C VAL A 425 4.12 8.17 11.18
N HIS A 426 4.31 9.02 12.19
CA HIS A 426 4.99 10.30 12.05
C HIS A 426 6.51 10.20 12.16
N SER A 427 7.02 9.22 12.89
CA SER A 427 8.45 9.14 13.23
C SER A 427 9.07 7.83 12.80
N ASN A 428 10.34 7.90 12.42
CA ASN A 428 11.22 6.76 12.18
C ASN A 428 11.56 6.02 13.49
N PRO A 429 12.17 4.82 13.43
CA PRO A 429 12.59 4.09 14.61
C PRO A 429 13.61 4.84 15.50
N ASP A 430 14.38 5.76 14.93
CA ASP A 430 15.32 6.63 15.63
C ASP A 430 14.66 7.89 16.24
N GLY A 431 13.38 8.13 15.95
CA GLY A 431 12.61 9.28 16.41
C GLY A 431 12.65 10.50 15.48
N SER A 432 13.40 10.47 14.36
CA SER A 432 13.33 11.54 13.37
C SER A 432 11.99 11.52 12.62
N ASP A 433 11.62 12.63 11.98
CA ASP A 433 10.40 12.68 11.17
C ASP A 433 10.45 11.68 10.00
N PHE A 434 9.37 10.93 9.80
CA PHE A 434 9.17 10.12 8.62
C PHE A 434 8.61 11.00 7.50
N ILE A 435 9.40 11.16 6.43
CA ILE A 435 9.11 12.10 5.35
C ILE A 435 8.40 11.40 4.20
N GLY A 436 7.23 11.91 3.87
CA GLY A 436 6.36 11.38 2.85
C GLY A 436 6.78 11.72 1.43
N LYS A 437 6.57 10.72 0.57
CA LYS A 437 6.70 10.77 -0.88
C LYS A 437 5.42 10.27 -1.51
N TYR A 438 5.00 10.98 -2.54
CA TYR A 438 3.87 10.62 -3.38
C TYR A 438 4.23 10.94 -4.82
N ASP A 439 4.10 9.97 -5.71
CA ASP A 439 4.23 10.18 -7.14
C ASP A 439 2.97 9.70 -7.88
N LEU A 440 2.58 10.42 -8.91
CA LEU A 440 1.49 10.07 -9.82
C LEU A 440 2.00 10.14 -11.25
N VAL A 441 1.78 9.06 -12.01
CA VAL A 441 1.95 8.98 -13.46
C VAL A 441 0.56 8.75 -14.04
N MET A 442 0.11 9.59 -14.96
CA MET A 442 -1.22 9.50 -15.57
C MET A 442 -1.12 9.67 -17.08
N ASP A 443 -1.90 8.92 -17.83
CA ASP A 443 -2.03 9.09 -19.28
C ASP A 443 -2.41 10.54 -19.58
N GLY A 444 -1.62 11.17 -20.44
CA GLY A 444 -1.71 12.57 -20.74
C GLY A 444 -3.01 12.95 -21.47
N ALA A 445 -3.60 12.04 -22.25
CA ALA A 445 -4.87 12.29 -22.92
C ALA A 445 -6.04 12.25 -21.92
N ILE A 446 -6.03 11.28 -21.00
CA ILE A 446 -7.03 11.17 -19.93
C ILE A 446 -6.93 12.37 -18.99
N ALA A 447 -5.73 12.71 -18.52
CA ALA A 447 -5.50 13.88 -17.67
C ALA A 447 -6.04 15.16 -18.34
N ARG A 448 -5.69 15.43 -19.60
CA ARG A 448 -6.19 16.60 -20.31
C ARG A 448 -7.70 16.57 -20.48
N CYS A 449 -8.30 15.41 -20.72
CA CYS A 449 -9.74 15.29 -20.77
C CYS A 449 -10.41 15.63 -19.42
N LEU A 450 -9.95 15.04 -18.31
CA LEU A 450 -10.52 15.25 -16.98
C LEU A 450 -10.54 16.73 -16.58
N TYR A 451 -9.47 17.46 -16.91
CA TYR A 451 -9.34 18.87 -16.58
C TYR A 451 -9.83 19.82 -17.70
N GLY A 452 -10.38 19.29 -18.80
CA GLY A 452 -10.92 20.09 -19.90
C GLY A 452 -9.87 20.85 -20.73
N PHE A 453 -8.65 20.33 -20.83
CA PHE A 453 -7.55 20.94 -21.57
C PHE A 453 -7.49 20.46 -23.03
N GLY A 454 -7.10 21.37 -23.93
CA GLY A 454 -6.81 20.99 -25.31
C GLY A 454 -5.60 20.06 -25.40
N ALA A 455 -5.61 19.12 -26.37
CA ALA A 455 -4.63 18.04 -26.51
C ALA A 455 -3.15 18.49 -26.65
N LYS A 456 -2.88 19.77 -26.89
CA LYS A 456 -1.53 20.33 -27.11
C LYS A 456 -1.22 21.58 -26.26
N VAL A 457 -2.01 21.83 -25.21
CA VAL A 457 -1.80 23.00 -24.34
C VAL A 457 -0.77 22.64 -23.25
N PRO A 458 0.27 23.47 -23.02
CA PRO A 458 1.16 23.31 -21.88
C PRO A 458 0.38 23.30 -20.57
N VAL A 459 0.55 22.22 -19.81
CA VAL A 459 -0.09 22.05 -18.52
C VAL A 459 0.93 22.40 -17.44
N SER A 460 0.48 23.03 -16.38
CA SER A 460 1.21 23.15 -15.13
C SER A 460 0.38 22.48 -14.03
N ALA A 461 1.00 22.00 -12.96
CA ALA A 461 0.26 21.39 -11.87
C ALA A 461 0.48 22.13 -10.57
N THR A 462 -0.60 22.27 -9.81
CA THR A 462 -0.51 22.66 -8.40
C THR A 462 -0.94 21.46 -7.58
N VAL A 463 0.01 20.88 -6.84
CA VAL A 463 -0.32 19.83 -5.87
C VAL A 463 -0.62 20.50 -4.53
N SER A 464 -1.82 20.28 -4.01
CA SER A 464 -2.21 20.69 -2.66
C SER A 464 -2.36 19.47 -1.77
N ILE A 465 -1.67 19.43 -0.64
CA ILE A 465 -1.92 18.42 0.38
C ILE A 465 -2.84 19.04 1.41
N VAL A 466 -4.05 18.49 1.54
CA VAL A 466 -4.97 18.86 2.61
C VAL A 466 -4.79 17.83 3.71
N SER A 467 -3.96 18.17 4.69
CA SER A 467 -3.92 17.42 5.94
C SER A 467 -5.10 17.83 6.81
N THR A 468 -5.67 16.87 7.53
CA THR A 468 -6.65 17.10 8.60
C THR A 468 -6.04 17.91 9.75
N GLU A 469 -4.70 17.95 9.85
CA GLU A 469 -3.96 18.78 10.77
C GLU A 469 -3.50 20.08 10.10
N ALA A 470 -3.96 21.20 10.66
CA ALA A 470 -3.59 22.54 10.21
C ALA A 470 -2.07 22.75 10.29
N GLY A 471 -1.38 22.66 9.15
CA GLY A 471 0.05 23.01 9.07
C GLY A 471 0.91 22.21 8.09
N SER A 472 0.41 21.13 7.48
CA SER A 472 1.23 20.36 6.54
C SER A 472 1.54 21.16 5.28
N ARG A 473 2.84 21.33 4.97
CA ARG A 473 3.33 22.01 3.76
C ARG A 473 4.16 21.02 2.96
N VAL A 474 3.82 20.83 1.69
CA VAL A 474 4.70 20.16 0.73
C VAL A 474 6.00 20.95 0.62
N GLN A 475 7.14 20.29 0.78
CA GLN A 475 8.45 20.95 0.67
C GLN A 475 8.86 21.14 -0.78
N SER A 476 8.49 20.20 -1.65
CA SER A 476 8.78 20.26 -3.08
C SER A 476 7.76 19.51 -3.91
N THR A 477 7.44 20.05 -5.09
CA THR A 477 6.64 19.37 -6.11
C THR A 477 7.47 19.14 -7.37
N LEU A 478 7.27 17.99 -8.00
CA LEU A 478 7.79 17.68 -9.33
C LEU A 478 6.62 17.69 -10.31
N PHE A 479 6.83 18.26 -11.50
CA PHE A 479 5.91 18.15 -12.61
C PHE A 479 6.67 17.92 -13.91
N LYS A 480 6.25 16.92 -14.69
CA LYS A 480 6.77 16.64 -16.03
C LYS A 480 5.62 16.20 -16.93
N ASP A 481 5.62 16.70 -18.15
CA ASP A 481 4.66 16.33 -19.18
C ASP A 481 5.46 16.02 -20.45
N ASP A 482 5.44 14.77 -20.89
CA ASP A 482 6.08 14.32 -22.13
C ASP A 482 5.06 14.09 -23.27
N GLY A 483 3.81 14.55 -23.06
CA GLY A 483 2.69 14.36 -23.99
C GLY A 483 1.92 13.07 -23.71
N GLN A 484 2.62 11.93 -23.68
CA GLN A 484 2.06 10.61 -23.41
C GLN A 484 1.72 10.44 -21.93
N TRP A 485 2.62 10.85 -21.04
CA TRP A 485 2.46 10.73 -19.60
C TRP A 485 2.64 12.09 -18.91
N ILE A 486 1.72 12.39 -18.00
CA ILE A 486 1.89 13.44 -17.00
C ILE A 486 2.43 12.80 -15.72
N ARG A 487 3.49 13.38 -15.18
CA ARG A 487 4.17 12.92 -13.96
C ARG A 487 4.18 14.02 -12.93
N LEU A 488 3.86 13.65 -11.70
CA LEU A 488 3.70 14.52 -10.57
C LEU A 488 4.41 13.90 -9.38
N GLY A 489 5.12 14.71 -8.62
CA GLY A 489 5.70 14.32 -7.34
C GLY A 489 5.32 15.33 -6.27
N ALA A 490 5.05 14.85 -5.06
CA ALA A 490 4.88 15.67 -3.86
C ALA A 490 5.70 15.04 -2.74
N TYR A 491 6.61 15.83 -2.17
CA TYR A 491 7.57 15.36 -1.19
C TYR A 491 7.66 16.30 0.01
N GLY A 492 8.04 15.75 1.17
CA GLY A 492 8.34 16.55 2.36
C GLY A 492 7.18 16.77 3.32
N PHE A 493 6.10 15.98 3.20
CA PHE A 493 4.96 16.04 4.12
C PHE A 493 5.05 14.93 5.18
N THR A 494 4.41 15.10 6.33
CA THR A 494 4.31 14.07 7.39
C THR A 494 2.94 13.39 7.35
N PHE A 495 2.83 12.20 7.95
CA PHE A 495 1.63 11.37 7.92
C PHE A 495 0.89 11.40 9.25
N SER A 496 -0.41 11.75 9.23
CA SER A 496 -1.38 11.30 10.25
C SER A 496 -2.55 10.61 9.55
N SER A 497 -3.15 11.25 8.56
CA SER A 497 -4.02 10.62 7.55
C SER A 497 -4.40 11.61 6.43
N PRO A 498 -3.41 12.20 5.71
CA PRO A 498 -3.72 13.27 4.77
C PRO A 498 -4.51 12.78 3.55
N THR A 499 -5.37 13.65 3.03
CA THR A 499 -5.92 13.51 1.68
C THR A 499 -5.08 14.38 0.73
N LEU A 500 -4.41 13.74 -0.22
CA LEU A 500 -3.72 14.45 -1.29
C LEU A 500 -4.76 14.93 -2.31
N LYS A 501 -4.79 16.24 -2.59
CA LYS A 501 -5.69 16.87 -3.57
C LYS A 501 -4.89 17.46 -4.71
N ILE A 502 -4.93 16.83 -5.87
CA ILE A 502 -4.15 17.26 -7.04
C ILE A 502 -5.05 18.09 -7.95
N LYS A 503 -4.58 19.26 -8.37
CA LYS A 503 -5.25 20.07 -9.40
C LYS A 503 -4.27 20.44 -10.51
N LEU A 504 -4.65 20.14 -11.74
CA LEU A 504 -3.92 20.63 -12.91
C LEU A 504 -4.46 22.02 -13.31
N ALA A 505 -3.59 22.87 -13.82
CA ALA A 505 -3.91 24.23 -14.29
C ALA A 505 -3.25 24.50 -15.64
N GLN A 506 -3.91 25.24 -16.53
CA GLN A 506 -3.29 25.68 -17.77
C GLN A 506 -2.32 26.83 -17.50
N GLY A 507 -1.07 26.67 -17.91
CA GLY A 507 -0.02 27.67 -17.69
C GLY A 507 1.25 27.33 -18.49
N GLY A 508 1.76 28.32 -19.23
CA GLY A 508 2.99 28.18 -20.02
C GLY A 508 4.21 27.89 -19.14
N ALA A 509 5.17 27.14 -19.70
CA ALA A 509 6.40 26.69 -19.03
C ALA A 509 7.05 27.80 -18.20
N ALA A 510 6.88 27.73 -16.88
CA ALA A 510 7.60 28.56 -15.93
C ALA A 510 7.79 27.78 -14.63
N ASP A 511 9.06 27.41 -14.42
CA ASP A 511 9.74 27.13 -13.15
C ASP A 511 8.84 26.75 -11.92
N PRO A 512 8.90 25.49 -11.41
CA PRO A 512 8.09 25.00 -10.30
C PRO A 512 8.17 25.83 -9.01
N ALA A 513 9.15 26.73 -8.89
CA ALA A 513 9.42 27.51 -7.68
C ALA A 513 8.48 28.71 -7.44
N LYS A 514 7.55 29.05 -8.34
CA LYS A 514 6.79 30.33 -8.26
C LYS A 514 5.29 30.24 -7.98
N VAL A 515 4.70 29.08 -7.78
CA VAL A 515 3.27 28.97 -7.44
C VAL A 515 3.10 28.43 -6.02
N ALA A 516 3.55 29.22 -5.04
CA ALA A 516 3.19 29.01 -3.64
C ALA A 516 2.01 29.91 -3.28
N VAL A 517 0.84 29.28 -3.11
CA VAL A 517 -0.32 29.68 -2.29
C VAL A 517 -0.69 31.17 -2.34
N LYS A 518 -1.64 31.51 -3.22
CA LYS A 518 -2.53 32.66 -3.00
C LYS A 518 -3.71 32.13 -2.19
N GLU A 519 -3.63 32.34 -0.88
CA GLU A 519 -4.72 32.10 0.07
C GLU A 519 -5.86 33.07 -0.30
N GLU A 520 -7.00 32.54 -0.78
CA GLU A 520 -8.23 33.32 -0.86
C GLU A 520 -8.70 33.61 0.56
N SER A 521 -8.46 34.84 1.00
CA SER A 521 -9.03 35.39 2.21
C SER A 521 -10.55 35.54 2.02
N PRO A 522 -11.39 35.16 2.99
CA PRO A 522 -12.83 35.29 2.88
C PRO A 522 -13.23 36.77 2.81
N THR A 523 -14.15 37.04 1.88
CA THR A 523 -14.73 38.33 1.54
C THR A 523 -15.33 39.02 2.76
N ALA A 524 -14.85 40.23 3.06
CA ALA A 524 -15.42 41.11 4.06
C ALA A 524 -16.81 41.61 3.59
N PRO A 525 -17.86 41.58 4.43
CA PRO A 525 -19.17 42.12 4.07
C PRO A 525 -19.16 43.64 3.96
N GLU A 526 -19.92 44.12 2.99
CA GLU A 526 -20.11 45.51 2.62
C GLU A 526 -20.74 46.36 3.73
N LYS A 527 -20.33 47.63 3.75
CA LYS A 527 -20.60 48.64 4.77
C LYS A 527 -21.97 49.30 4.50
N GLN A 528 -22.94 49.08 5.37
CA GLN A 528 -24.10 49.98 5.52
C GLN A 528 -24.12 50.58 6.92
N ALA A 529 -24.28 51.89 6.97
CA ALA A 529 -24.39 52.71 8.17
C ALA A 529 -25.87 53.18 8.35
N PRO A 530 -26.23 53.89 9.43
CA PRO A 530 -26.64 53.34 10.72
C PRO A 530 -28.04 53.84 11.13
N LYS A 531 -28.71 53.18 12.10
CA LYS A 531 -29.73 53.84 12.94
C LYS A 531 -29.98 53.12 14.27
N GLU A 532 -29.62 53.85 15.32
CA GLU A 532 -30.18 54.04 16.67
C GLU A 532 -31.11 53.04 17.38
N GLU A 533 -30.88 53.02 18.71
CA GLU A 533 -31.76 52.71 19.86
C GLU A 533 -32.16 51.24 20.09
N ALA A 534 -32.21 50.66 21.29
CA ALA A 534 -31.94 51.08 22.67
C ALA A 534 -32.03 49.84 23.60
N VAL A 535 -31.21 49.85 24.68
CA VAL A 535 -31.46 49.36 26.06
C VAL A 535 -31.46 47.85 26.42
N ALA A 536 -30.46 47.50 27.28
CA ALA A 536 -30.41 46.64 28.49
C ALA A 536 -30.99 45.19 28.47
N THR A 537 -30.47 44.16 29.16
CA THR A 537 -29.86 44.11 30.51
C THR A 537 -29.12 42.77 30.73
N THR A 538 -28.03 42.83 31.51
CA THR A 538 -27.32 41.83 32.35
C THR A 538 -27.70 40.33 32.38
N THR A 539 -26.70 39.45 32.37
CA THR A 539 -26.30 38.62 33.54
C THR A 539 -24.93 37.95 33.33
N LYS A 540 -24.29 37.62 34.46
CA LYS A 540 -22.86 37.41 34.72
C LYS A 540 -22.62 35.96 35.18
N ALA A 541 -21.58 35.29 34.68
CA ALA A 541 -20.77 34.24 35.36
C ALA A 541 -19.70 33.73 34.36
N ALA A 542 -18.40 33.98 34.55
CA ALA A 542 -17.43 33.30 35.43
C ALA A 542 -16.47 32.44 34.57
N ALA A 543 -15.21 32.87 34.50
CA ALA A 543 -14.12 32.28 33.71
C ALA A 543 -13.45 31.09 34.40
N PRO A 544 -12.65 30.30 33.65
CA PRO A 544 -11.31 29.99 34.11
C PRO A 544 -10.20 30.18 33.04
N VAL A 545 -9.18 30.95 33.46
CA VAL A 545 -7.72 30.85 33.20
C VAL A 545 -7.23 30.64 31.76
N GLU A 546 -6.75 31.74 31.16
CA GLU A 546 -6.11 31.85 29.85
C GLU A 546 -4.60 31.52 29.92
N VAL A 547 -4.15 30.53 29.14
CA VAL A 547 -2.71 30.33 28.83
C VAL A 547 -2.33 31.31 27.72
N LYS A 548 -1.44 32.26 28.02
CA LYS A 548 -0.96 33.30 27.08
C LYS A 548 -0.40 32.67 25.80
N LYS A 549 -1.13 32.81 24.69
CA LYS A 549 -0.64 32.59 23.33
C LYS A 549 0.56 33.50 23.06
N ILE A 550 1.73 32.91 22.85
CA ILE A 550 2.93 33.60 22.38
C ILE A 550 2.71 33.95 20.91
N ALA A 551 2.49 35.23 20.61
CA ALA A 551 2.33 35.73 19.26
C ALA A 551 3.68 35.71 18.51
N THR A 552 3.88 34.71 17.65
CA THR A 552 5.02 34.67 16.73
C THR A 552 4.84 35.67 15.59
N LYS A 553 5.79 36.60 15.44
CA LYS A 553 5.85 37.53 14.31
C LYS A 553 6.84 36.99 13.29
N SER A 554 6.56 37.19 12.00
CA SER A 554 7.48 36.81 10.91
C SER A 554 7.98 38.04 10.16
N ILE A 555 9.28 38.13 9.90
CA ILE A 555 9.90 39.16 9.07
C ILE A 555 10.57 38.56 7.85
N SER A 556 10.62 39.32 6.76
CA SER A 556 11.36 38.95 5.55
C SER A 556 12.70 39.68 5.54
N CYS A 557 13.78 38.95 5.26
CA CYS A 557 15.15 39.43 5.27
C CYS A 557 15.79 39.22 3.89
N LEU A 558 16.46 40.25 3.36
CA LEU A 558 16.99 40.33 2.01
C LEU A 558 18.52 40.44 1.99
N LYS A 559 19.18 39.62 1.17
CA LYS A 559 20.60 39.76 0.81
C LYS A 559 20.75 39.49 -0.69
N GLY A 560 20.93 40.55 -1.48
CA GLY A 560 20.88 40.46 -2.94
C GLY A 560 19.51 39.99 -3.43
N LYS A 561 19.47 38.96 -4.30
CA LYS A 561 18.23 38.34 -4.80
C LYS A 561 17.62 37.29 -3.84
N ILE A 562 18.26 37.01 -2.71
CA ILE A 562 17.84 35.96 -1.77
C ILE A 562 16.91 36.56 -0.71
N ILE A 563 15.69 36.03 -0.60
CA ILE A 563 14.71 36.37 0.44
C ILE A 563 14.62 35.22 1.45
N ARG A 564 14.80 35.49 2.74
CA ARG A 564 14.59 34.54 3.84
C ARG A 564 13.53 35.04 4.79
N LYS A 565 12.55 34.20 5.15
CA LYS A 565 11.51 34.53 6.14
C LYS A 565 11.91 33.96 7.50
N ILE A 566 12.00 34.82 8.51
CA ILE A 566 12.41 34.46 9.87
C ILE A 566 11.23 34.71 10.80
N SER A 567 10.81 33.67 11.55
CA SER A 567 9.71 33.74 12.51
C SER A 567 10.23 33.51 13.93
N GLY A 568 9.70 34.27 14.87
CA GLY A 568 10.03 34.15 16.30
C GLY A 568 9.21 35.11 17.14
N THR A 569 9.43 35.10 18.45
CA THR A 569 8.80 36.06 19.37
C THR A 569 9.31 37.50 19.16
N ASN A 570 10.56 37.64 18.71
CA ASN A 570 11.17 38.90 18.29
C ASN A 570 12.23 38.66 17.20
N PRO A 571 11.83 38.37 15.95
CA PRO A 571 12.76 37.94 14.92
C PRO A 571 13.67 39.10 14.46
N LYS A 572 14.96 38.81 14.23
CA LYS A 572 15.96 39.73 13.66
C LYS A 572 16.59 39.11 12.41
N CYS A 573 16.99 39.96 11.45
CA CYS A 573 17.64 39.46 10.25
C CYS A 573 19.07 38.98 10.55
N PRO A 574 19.50 37.83 9.98
CA PRO A 574 20.88 37.36 10.10
C PRO A 574 21.88 38.37 9.54
N ALA A 575 23.12 38.32 10.03
CA ALA A 575 24.18 39.22 9.59
C ALA A 575 24.33 39.22 8.05
N GLY A 576 24.27 40.42 7.46
CA GLY A 576 24.31 40.62 6.01
C GLY A 576 22.95 40.57 5.30
N PHE A 577 21.83 40.36 6.00
CA PHE A 577 20.48 40.51 5.46
C PHE A 577 19.79 41.78 6.03
N LYS A 578 19.13 42.56 5.17
CA LYS A 578 18.32 43.72 5.57
C LYS A 578 16.85 43.34 5.67
N LYS A 579 16.12 43.90 6.64
CA LYS A 579 14.67 43.69 6.76
C LYS A 579 13.98 44.30 5.53
N LYS A 580 13.11 43.51 4.90
CA LYS A 580 12.25 43.94 3.79
C LYS A 580 11.06 44.72 4.30
#